data_AF-A0A448WDK9-F1
#
_entry.id   AF-A0A448WDK9-F1
#
_cell.length_a   1.000
_cell.length_b   1.000
_cell.length_c   1.000
_cell.angle_alpha   90.00
_cell.angle_beta   90.00
_cell.angle_gamma   90.00
#
_symmetry.space_group_name_H-M   'P 1'
#
loop_
_entity.id
_entity.type
_entity.pdbx_description
1 polymer ?
#
loop_
_entity_poly.entity_id
_entity_poly.type
_entity_poly.pdbx_seq_one_letter_code
_entity_poly.pdbx_strand_id
1 'polypeptide(L)'
;MTIEPGYYPPGKHGIRLENVVFVVPAPDDPPAEPNISSLDTSLHQKPTDTSSPSNPAYAGGDPEASGSARHSTVAEGLPAQPAWLTFDPVTLVPFHRRLIDPTQMSNEELAWLNAYHRRTRAALTQCIFKEGTGTQLSSDRQRTLVWLNKETEPIQKN
;
A
#
# COMPACT_ATOMS: atom_id res chain seq x y z
N MET A 1 -0.15 11.04 13.32
CA MET A 1 -0.83 10.35 14.44
C MET A 1 -0.39 8.89 14.49
N THR A 2 -0.70 8.16 15.55
CA THR A 2 -0.49 6.71 15.64
C THR A 2 -1.80 5.95 15.42
N ILE A 3 -1.72 4.77 14.80
CA ILE A 3 -2.77 3.74 14.80
C ILE A 3 -2.17 2.52 15.48
N GLU A 4 -2.66 2.19 16.67
CA GLU A 4 -1.98 1.24 17.59
C GLU A 4 -2.88 0.21 18.29
N PRO A 5 -3.75 -0.53 17.57
CA PRO A 5 -4.59 -1.54 18.20
C PRO A 5 -3.77 -2.60 18.95
N GLY A 6 -4.30 -3.07 20.07
CA GLY A 6 -3.68 -4.13 20.85
C GLY A 6 -4.65 -4.92 21.72
N TYR A 7 -4.21 -6.10 22.15
CA TYR A 7 -4.97 -7.04 22.97
C TYR A 7 -4.06 -7.75 23.98
N TYR A 8 -4.48 -7.80 25.25
CA TYR A 8 -3.66 -8.26 26.37
C TYR A 8 -4.48 -9.10 27.37
N PRO A 9 -4.65 -10.42 27.15
CA PRO A 9 -5.25 -11.31 28.13
C PRO A 9 -4.43 -11.38 29.44
N PRO A 10 -5.08 -11.28 30.61
CA PRO A 10 -4.41 -11.46 31.91
C PRO A 10 -3.74 -12.83 32.02
N GLY A 11 -2.51 -12.87 32.54
CA GLY A 11 -1.74 -14.11 32.73
C GLY A 11 -1.25 -14.76 31.44
N LYS A 12 -1.36 -14.10 30.27
CA LYS A 12 -0.84 -14.56 28.98
C LYS A 12 0.07 -13.50 28.35
N HIS A 13 0.35 -13.63 27.05
CA HIS A 13 1.05 -12.64 26.24
C HIS A 13 0.06 -11.61 25.68
N GLY A 14 0.56 -10.46 25.22
CA GLY A 14 -0.24 -9.47 24.48
C GLY A 14 0.42 -9.03 23.19
N ILE A 15 -0.37 -8.39 22.33
CA ILE A 15 0.04 -7.92 21.01
C ILE A 15 -0.37 -6.45 20.87
N ARG A 16 0.49 -5.63 20.27
CA ARG A 16 0.18 -4.29 19.77
C ARG A 16 0.81 -4.10 18.40
N LEU A 17 0.04 -3.57 17.47
CA LEU A 17 0.51 -3.24 16.13
C LEU A 17 0.44 -1.72 15.97
N GLU A 18 1.58 -1.06 15.84
CA GLU A 18 1.67 0.41 15.86
C GLU A 18 2.30 0.95 14.57
N ASN A 19 1.57 1.84 13.89
CA ASN A 19 2.08 2.62 12.77
C ASN A 19 1.89 4.12 13.02
N VAL A 20 2.90 4.91 12.67
CA VAL A 20 2.75 6.36 12.52
C VAL A 20 2.23 6.63 11.11
N VAL A 21 1.20 7.47 11.02
CA VAL A 21 0.55 7.85 9.76
C VAL A 21 0.38 9.36 9.64
N PHE A 22 0.43 9.84 8.40
CA PHE A 22 -0.06 11.16 8.02
C PHE A 22 -1.55 11.08 7.64
N VAL A 23 -2.30 12.15 7.92
CA VAL A 23 -3.64 12.34 7.35
C VAL A 23 -3.45 13.07 6.03
N VAL A 24 -3.96 12.49 4.95
CA VAL A 24 -3.80 13.01 3.60
C VAL A 24 -5.17 13.05 2.90
N PRO A 25 -5.35 13.88 1.86
CA PRO A 25 -6.52 13.78 0.99
C PRO A 25 -6.72 12.34 0.49
N ALA A 26 -7.95 11.83 0.57
CA ALA A 26 -8.29 10.60 -0.13
C ALA A 26 -8.34 10.88 -1.63
N PRO A 27 -7.87 9.96 -2.49
CA PRO A 27 -8.03 10.11 -3.93
C PRO A 27 -9.52 10.15 -4.31
N ASP A 28 -9.87 10.94 -5.33
CA ASP A 28 -11.27 11.15 -5.76
C ASP A 28 -11.91 9.87 -6.32
N ASP A 29 -11.12 9.03 -6.97
CA ASP A 29 -11.46 7.65 -7.25
C ASP A 29 -11.01 6.77 -6.08
N PRO A 30 -11.79 5.77 -5.63
CA PRO A 30 -11.29 4.78 -4.68
C PRO A 30 -9.96 4.28 -5.21
N PRO A 31 -8.90 4.19 -4.38
CA PRO A 31 -7.57 3.94 -4.89
C PRO A 31 -7.63 2.71 -5.79
N ALA A 32 -7.45 2.91 -7.10
CA ALA A 32 -7.11 1.82 -7.99
C ALA A 32 -5.95 1.12 -7.30
N GLU A 33 -6.03 -0.21 -7.23
CA GLU A 33 -5.03 -1.05 -6.54
C GLU A 33 -3.64 -0.44 -6.68
N PRO A 34 -2.88 -0.28 -5.58
CA PRO A 34 -1.70 0.57 -5.52
C PRO A 34 -0.85 0.37 -6.77
N ASN A 35 -0.81 1.40 -7.63
CA ASN A 35 -0.30 1.28 -8.99
C ASN A 35 1.14 0.77 -8.97
N ILE A 36 1.31 -0.51 -9.30
CA ILE A 36 2.59 -1.24 -9.27
C ILE A 36 3.56 -0.73 -10.36
N SER A 37 3.10 0.14 -11.28
CA SER A 37 3.92 0.64 -12.38
C SER A 37 4.74 1.91 -12.08
N SER A 38 4.54 2.59 -10.94
CA SER A 38 5.28 3.84 -10.64
C SER A 38 6.57 3.65 -9.83
N LEU A 39 6.87 2.42 -9.41
CA LEU A 39 8.22 2.07 -8.98
C LEU A 39 9.02 1.70 -10.22
N ASP A 40 9.90 2.61 -10.63
CA ASP A 40 10.85 2.44 -11.73
C ASP A 40 11.52 1.06 -11.63
N THR A 41 11.05 0.14 -12.47
CA THR A 41 11.56 -1.22 -12.61
C THR A 41 12.57 -1.28 -13.76
N SER A 42 13.25 -0.18 -14.07
CA SER A 42 14.32 -0.14 -15.06
C SER A 42 15.60 -0.75 -14.48
N LEU A 43 15.59 -2.07 -14.32
CA LEU A 43 16.82 -2.86 -14.36
C LEU A 43 16.75 -4.07 -15.29
N HIS A 44 15.59 -4.42 -15.86
CA HIS A 44 15.51 -5.50 -16.86
C HIS A 44 14.41 -5.23 -17.88
N GLN A 45 14.75 -4.65 -19.03
CA GLN A 45 13.95 -4.79 -20.24
C GLN A 45 14.81 -5.29 -21.40
N LYS A 46 14.34 -6.36 -22.04
CA LYS A 46 14.66 -6.72 -23.42
C LYS A 46 13.34 -6.67 -24.22
N PRO A 47 13.32 -6.14 -25.45
CA PRO A 47 12.09 -5.78 -26.17
C PRO A 47 11.50 -6.95 -26.96
N THR A 48 10.18 -6.92 -27.19
CA THR A 48 9.53 -6.86 -28.54
C THR A 48 8.01 -7.13 -28.49
N ASP A 49 7.26 -6.16 -29.01
CA ASP A 49 6.21 -6.18 -30.05
C ASP A 49 4.80 -6.85 -29.97
N THR A 50 3.86 -6.06 -30.53
CA THR A 50 2.63 -6.36 -31.31
C THR A 50 1.23 -6.54 -30.65
N SER A 51 0.40 -5.48 -30.82
CA SER A 51 -0.96 -5.38 -31.41
C SER A 51 -2.23 -6.07 -30.82
N SER A 52 -3.16 -5.20 -30.37
CA SER A 52 -4.63 -5.09 -30.63
C SER A 52 -5.62 -6.22 -30.17
N PRO A 53 -6.96 -5.99 -30.16
CA PRO A 53 -7.74 -4.86 -29.64
C PRO A 53 -9.00 -5.28 -28.81
N SER A 54 -9.64 -4.27 -28.19
CA SER A 54 -11.01 -4.10 -27.63
C SER A 54 -12.10 -5.20 -27.68
N ASN A 55 -12.95 -5.24 -26.65
CA ASN A 55 -14.29 -5.87 -26.65
C ASN A 55 -15.37 -4.95 -25.99
N PRO A 56 -16.68 -5.07 -26.34
CA PRO A 56 -17.64 -3.96 -26.33
C PRO A 56 -18.72 -3.94 -25.22
N ALA A 57 -19.37 -2.77 -25.13
CA ALA A 57 -20.79 -2.45 -24.87
C ALA A 57 -21.59 -3.12 -23.75
N TYR A 58 -22.15 -2.28 -22.86
CA TYR A 58 -23.45 -2.52 -22.20
C TYR A 58 -24.30 -1.25 -22.29
N ALA A 59 -25.57 -1.39 -22.70
CA ALA A 59 -26.52 -0.31 -22.94
C ALA A 59 -27.85 -0.57 -22.20
N GLY A 60 -28.51 0.52 -21.76
CA GLY A 60 -29.83 0.60 -21.09
C GLY A 60 -29.70 0.75 -19.56
N GLY A 61 -30.12 1.82 -18.87
CA GLY A 61 -31.32 2.69 -18.94
C GLY A 61 -32.23 2.31 -17.74
N ASP A 62 -32.76 3.14 -16.84
CA ASP A 62 -32.93 4.60 -16.67
C ASP A 62 -33.02 4.93 -15.13
N PRO A 63 -33.71 5.99 -14.62
CA PRO A 63 -33.07 7.16 -14.04
C PRO A 63 -33.53 7.47 -12.58
N GLU A 64 -33.10 8.63 -12.08
CA GLU A 64 -33.55 9.31 -10.85
C GLU A 64 -32.98 8.85 -9.49
N ALA A 65 -32.01 9.64 -9.01
CA ALA A 65 -31.96 10.02 -7.60
C ALA A 65 -31.44 11.46 -7.48
N SER A 66 -32.42 12.37 -7.35
CA SER A 66 -32.38 13.67 -6.70
C SER A 66 -31.00 14.21 -6.29
N GLY A 67 -30.51 15.17 -7.06
CA GLY A 67 -29.42 16.04 -6.66
C GLY A 67 -29.84 16.93 -5.49
N SER A 68 -29.37 16.61 -4.28
CA SER A 68 -29.38 17.55 -3.17
C SER A 68 -28.07 18.33 -3.19
N ALA A 69 -28.08 19.47 -3.87
CA ALA A 69 -27.03 20.47 -3.80
C ALA A 69 -26.88 20.96 -2.35
N ARG A 70 -25.88 20.43 -1.63
CA ARG A 70 -25.46 20.99 -0.34
C ARG A 70 -24.48 22.11 -0.61
N HIS A 71 -24.94 23.32 -0.29
CA HIS A 71 -24.23 24.57 -0.38
C HIS A 71 -22.84 24.47 0.26
N SER A 72 -21.80 24.73 -0.52
CA SER A 72 -20.51 25.19 0.00
C SER A 72 -20.21 26.52 -0.68
N THR A 73 -20.58 27.61 0.00
CA THR A 73 -20.08 28.94 -0.34
C THR A 73 -18.62 28.98 0.12
N VAL A 74 -17.69 28.61 -0.78
CA VAL A 74 -16.26 28.70 -0.52
C VAL A 74 -15.86 30.16 -0.71
N ALA A 75 -15.20 30.75 0.29
CA ALA A 75 -14.57 32.06 0.16
C ALA A 75 -13.58 32.03 -1.01
N GLU A 76 -13.65 33.01 -1.92
CA GLU A 76 -12.76 33.11 -3.09
C GLU A 76 -11.29 33.05 -2.65
N GLY A 77 -10.50 32.17 -3.29
CA GLY A 77 -9.04 32.13 -3.16
C GLY A 77 -8.46 31.02 -2.26
N LEU A 78 -9.28 30.22 -1.57
CA LEU A 78 -8.81 29.02 -0.89
C LEU A 78 -8.92 27.80 -1.82
N PRO A 79 -7.90 26.91 -1.84
CA PRO A 79 -8.00 25.66 -2.60
C PRO A 79 -9.21 24.87 -2.12
N ALA A 80 -9.91 24.23 -3.06
CA ALA A 80 -11.02 23.33 -2.75
C ALA A 80 -10.54 22.28 -1.74
N GLN A 81 -11.28 22.14 -0.64
CA GLN A 81 -10.97 21.11 0.35
C GLN A 81 -11.32 19.74 -0.24
N PRO A 82 -10.53 18.69 0.03
CA PRO A 82 -10.85 17.35 -0.46
C PRO A 82 -12.15 16.86 0.17
N ALA A 83 -12.93 16.10 -0.59
CA ALA A 83 -14.19 15.53 -0.11
C ALA A 83 -13.99 14.51 1.02
N TRP A 84 -12.88 13.76 0.97
CA TRP A 84 -12.53 12.70 1.92
C TRP A 84 -11.04 12.74 2.28
N LEU A 85 -10.71 12.16 3.44
CA LEU A 85 -9.33 12.01 3.93
C LEU A 85 -9.01 10.53 4.14
N THR A 86 -7.72 10.19 4.08
CA THR A 86 -7.18 8.84 4.33
C THR A 86 -5.82 8.92 5.03
N PHE A 87 -5.16 7.77 5.21
CA PHE A 87 -3.89 7.65 5.91
C PHE A 87 -2.75 7.20 4.98
N ASP A 88 -1.59 7.86 5.10
CA ASP A 88 -0.35 7.43 4.47
C ASP A 88 0.65 6.96 5.54
N PRO A 89 1.12 5.69 5.53
CA PRO A 89 2.05 5.17 6.52
C PRO A 89 3.44 5.82 6.41
N VAL A 90 3.93 6.28 7.56
CA VAL A 90 5.32 6.73 7.77
C VAL A 90 6.19 5.56 8.18
N THR A 91 5.67 4.71 9.06
CA THR A 91 6.34 3.47 9.46
C THR A 91 6.41 2.52 8.26
N LEU A 92 7.62 2.08 7.91
CA LEU A 92 7.88 1.06 6.87
C LEU A 92 8.68 -0.10 7.47
N VAL A 93 7.96 -0.93 8.23
CA VAL A 93 8.50 -2.14 8.86
C VAL A 93 7.56 -3.32 8.51
N PRO A 94 8.07 -4.48 8.06
CA PRO A 94 7.21 -5.62 7.72
C PRO A 94 6.42 -6.14 8.93
N PHE A 95 5.14 -6.44 8.74
CA PHE A 95 4.39 -7.26 9.69
C PHE A 95 4.96 -8.67 9.75
N HIS A 96 5.06 -9.24 10.95
CA HIS A 96 5.65 -10.56 11.15
C HIS A 96 4.70 -11.67 10.66
N ARG A 97 5.06 -12.31 9.55
CA ARG A 97 4.18 -13.22 8.78
C ARG A 97 3.64 -14.41 9.57
N ARG A 98 4.42 -14.95 10.53
CA ARG A 98 4.01 -16.15 11.31
C ARG A 98 2.90 -15.88 12.33
N LEU A 99 2.55 -14.62 12.58
CA LEU A 99 1.50 -14.22 13.53
C LEU A 99 0.20 -13.78 12.82
N ILE A 100 0.12 -14.00 11.51
CA ILE A 100 -1.02 -13.63 10.68
C ILE A 100 -1.74 -14.90 10.30
N ASP A 101 -3.05 -14.94 10.52
CA ASP A 101 -3.94 -15.97 9.99
C ASP A 101 -4.66 -15.40 8.76
N PRO A 102 -4.22 -15.74 7.52
CA PRO A 102 -4.78 -15.15 6.30
C PRO A 102 -6.24 -15.54 6.06
N THR A 103 -6.71 -16.62 6.69
CA THR A 103 -8.09 -17.11 6.51
C THR A 103 -9.12 -16.18 7.16
N GLN A 104 -8.70 -15.38 8.15
CA GLN A 104 -9.54 -14.39 8.82
C GLN A 104 -9.54 -13.00 8.15
N MET A 105 -8.76 -12.82 7.09
CA MET A 105 -8.66 -11.55 6.37
C MET A 105 -9.60 -11.52 5.16
N SER A 106 -10.18 -10.36 4.84
CA SER A 106 -10.80 -10.13 3.55
C SER A 106 -9.75 -10.14 2.42
N ASN A 107 -10.20 -10.24 1.16
CA ASN A 107 -9.27 -10.16 0.03
C ASN A 107 -8.66 -8.75 -0.10
N GLU A 108 -9.41 -7.72 0.27
CA GLU A 108 -8.96 -6.32 0.27
C GLU A 108 -7.89 -6.07 1.35
N GLU A 109 -8.09 -6.60 2.56
CA GLU A 109 -7.11 -6.50 3.65
C GLU A 109 -5.81 -7.21 3.29
N LEU A 110 -5.90 -8.39 2.67
CA LEU A 110 -4.75 -9.15 2.21
C LEU A 110 -4.01 -8.41 1.08
N ALA A 111 -4.75 -7.82 0.14
CA ALA A 111 -4.19 -7.01 -0.94
C ALA A 111 -3.47 -5.77 -0.38
N TRP A 112 -4.09 -5.07 0.58
CA TRP A 112 -3.49 -3.93 1.27
C TRP A 112 -2.20 -4.32 2.01
N LEU A 113 -2.20 -5.43 2.75
CA LEU A 113 -1.03 -5.92 3.47
C LEU A 113 0.13 -6.26 2.52
N ASN A 114 -0.17 -6.94 1.41
CA ASN A 114 0.81 -7.28 0.39
C ASN A 114 1.37 -6.02 -0.31
N ALA A 115 0.54 -5.01 -0.54
CA ALA A 115 0.99 -3.73 -1.08
C ALA A 115 1.89 -2.98 -0.09
N TYR A 116 1.54 -2.96 1.20
CA TYR A 116 2.37 -2.37 2.25
C TYR A 116 3.72 -3.07 2.37
N HIS A 117 3.76 -4.41 2.34
CA HIS A 117 5.01 -5.19 2.31
C HIS A 117 5.85 -4.87 1.08
N ARG A 118 5.23 -4.70 -0.10
CA ARG A 118 5.92 -4.30 -1.35
C ARG A 118 6.54 -2.91 -1.22
N ARG A 119 5.79 -1.92 -0.72
CA ARG A 119 6.29 -0.56 -0.47
C ARG A 119 7.44 -0.57 0.53
N THR A 120 7.31 -1.32 1.61
CA THR A 120 8.33 -1.49 2.65
C THR A 120 9.61 -2.10 2.08
N ARG A 121 9.49 -3.19 1.30
CA ARG A 121 10.63 -3.82 0.63
C ARG A 121 11.33 -2.82 -0.28
N ALA A 122 10.60 -2.09 -1.11
CA ALA A 122 11.18 -1.13 -2.05
C ALA A 122 11.99 -0.04 -1.32
N ALA A 123 11.40 0.59 -0.30
CA ALA A 123 12.04 1.65 0.46
C ALA A 123 13.30 1.16 1.20
N LEU A 124 13.21 0.03 1.92
CA LEU A 124 14.34 -0.50 2.69
C LEU A 124 15.44 -1.05 1.78
N THR A 125 15.09 -1.67 0.65
CA THR A 125 16.07 -2.10 -0.37
C THR A 125 16.87 -0.90 -0.86
N GLN A 126 16.21 0.22 -1.16
CA GLN A 126 16.89 1.44 -1.57
C GLN A 126 17.90 1.92 -0.51
N CYS A 127 17.55 1.90 0.78
CA CYS A 127 18.47 2.28 1.86
C CYS A 127 19.65 1.30 2.01
N ILE A 128 19.41 -0.01 1.84
CA ILE A 128 20.46 -1.04 1.88
C ILE A 128 21.52 -0.81 0.79
N PHE A 129 21.10 -0.37 -0.41
CA PHE A 129 22.02 -0.10 -1.52
C PHE A 129 22.61 1.32 -1.53
N LYS A 130 21.94 2.32 -0.94
CA LYS A 130 22.42 3.71 -0.87
C LYS A 130 23.70 3.88 -0.05
N GLU A 131 23.85 3.08 1.00
CA GLU A 131 25.00 3.16 1.90
C GLU A 131 26.05 2.09 1.53
N GLY A 132 26.90 2.41 0.56
CA GLY A 132 28.03 1.57 0.17
C GLY A 132 28.91 2.29 -0.85
N THR A 133 30.23 2.22 -0.67
CA THR A 133 31.21 2.85 -1.59
C THR A 133 31.61 1.92 -2.75
N GLY A 134 30.83 0.87 -3.03
CA GLY A 134 31.14 -0.13 -4.06
C GLY A 134 29.93 -0.96 -4.48
N THR A 135 30.10 -1.78 -5.51
CA THR A 135 29.06 -2.62 -6.13
C THR A 135 28.67 -3.85 -5.30
N GLN A 136 29.33 -4.10 -4.16
CA GLN A 136 29.13 -5.28 -3.32
C GLN A 136 28.64 -4.91 -1.91
N LEU A 137 27.57 -5.57 -1.47
CA LEU A 137 27.04 -5.43 -0.11
C LEU A 137 27.95 -6.13 0.91
N SER A 138 28.07 -5.56 2.11
CA SER A 138 28.66 -6.27 3.25
C SER A 138 27.84 -7.52 3.61
N SER A 139 28.45 -8.49 4.30
CA SER A 139 27.75 -9.70 4.72
C SER A 139 26.49 -9.41 5.55
N ASP A 140 26.52 -8.37 6.39
CA ASP A 140 25.38 -7.98 7.22
C ASP A 140 24.24 -7.41 6.37
N ARG A 141 24.55 -6.52 5.42
CA ARG A 141 23.57 -5.98 4.47
C ARG A 141 22.97 -7.09 3.60
N GLN A 142 23.79 -8.05 3.17
CA GLN A 142 23.31 -9.20 2.42
C GLN A 142 22.33 -10.03 3.24
N ARG A 143 22.63 -10.30 4.52
CA ARG A 143 21.69 -11.00 5.42
C ARG A 143 20.40 -10.22 5.62
N THR A 144 20.49 -8.90 5.79
CA THR A 144 19.31 -8.02 5.92
C THR A 144 18.45 -8.05 4.66
N LEU A 145 19.06 -8.00 3.47
CA LEU A 145 18.32 -8.06 2.21
C LEU A 145 17.60 -9.42 2.04
N VAL A 146 18.28 -10.52 2.35
CA VAL A 146 17.67 -11.87 2.32
C VAL A 146 16.50 -11.97 3.30
N TRP A 147 16.67 -11.48 4.53
CA TRP A 147 15.61 -11.44 5.53
C TRP A 147 14.44 -10.57 5.07
N LEU A 148 14.70 -9.36 4.56
CA LEU A 148 13.68 -8.42 4.11
C LEU A 148 12.84 -9.03 3.00
N ASN A 149 13.48 -9.65 2.00
CA ASN A 149 12.79 -10.30 0.90
C ASN A 149 11.83 -11.38 1.42
N LYS A 150 12.33 -12.24 2.32
CA LYS A 150 11.53 -13.29 2.96
C LYS A 150 10.36 -12.70 3.77
N GLU A 151 10.56 -11.71 4.62
CA GLU A 151 9.48 -11.20 5.49
C GLU A 151 8.42 -10.36 4.74
N THR A 152 8.65 -10.05 3.47
CA THR A 152 7.73 -9.26 2.63
C THR A 152 7.18 -10.03 1.43
N GLU A 153 7.38 -11.35 1.33
CA GLU A 153 6.76 -12.13 0.26
C GLU A 153 5.23 -12.08 0.37
N PRO A 154 4.51 -12.07 -0.77
CA PRO A 154 3.06 -12.06 -0.75
C PRO A 154 2.47 -13.18 0.10
N ILE A 155 1.55 -12.82 0.97
CA ILE A 155 0.78 -13.75 1.78
C ILE A 155 -0.43 -14.20 0.96
N GLN A 156 -0.71 -15.51 1.00
CA GLN A 156 -1.83 -16.15 0.32
C GLN A 156 -2.70 -16.88 1.35
N LYS A 157 -3.99 -17.05 1.02
CA LYS A 157 -4.89 -17.92 1.77
C LYS A 157 -4.60 -19.36 1.34
N ASN A 158 -4.31 -20.22 2.31
CA ASN A 158 -4.13 -21.65 2.11
C ASN A 158 -5.39 -22.40 2.51
#